data_AF-A0A535T239-F1
#
_entry.id   AF-A0A535T239-F1
#
_cell.length_a   1.000
_cell.length_b   1.000
_cell.length_c   1.000
_cell.angle_alpha   90.00
_cell.angle_beta   90.00
_cell.angle_gamma   90.00
#
_symmetry.space_group_name_H-M   'P 1'
#
loop_
_entity.id
_entity.type
_entity.pdbx_description
1 polymer ?
#
loop_
_entity_poly.entity_id
_entity_poly.type
_entity_poly.pdbx_seq_one_letter_code
_entity_poly.pdbx_strand_id
1 'polypeptide(L)' 'MPLSVSKHPLVADSLRGLRDSTTPPEEFRVLARKVITFLLYEATADL' A
#
# COMPACT_ATOMS: atom_id res chain seq x y z
N MET A 1 -19.98 -4.78 -7.25
CA MET A 1 -19.11 -3.90 -6.45
C MET A 1 -18.22 -3.11 -7.40
N PRO A 2 -18.11 -1.79 -7.27
CA PRO A 2 -17.14 -1.03 -8.06
C PRO A 2 -15.71 -1.44 -7.66
N LEU A 3 -14.83 -1.55 -8.65
CA LEU A 3 -13.41 -1.79 -8.42
C LEU A 3 -12.71 -0.45 -8.22
N SER A 4 -12.07 -0.26 -7.07
CA SER A 4 -11.21 0.89 -6.80
C SER A 4 -9.75 0.48 -6.91
N VAL A 5 -9.01 1.14 -7.81
CA VAL A 5 -7.56 0.97 -7.95
C VAL A 5 -6.89 2.27 -7.49
N SER A 6 -6.14 2.20 -6.40
CA SER A 6 -5.39 3.35 -5.88
C SER A 6 -4.41 3.87 -6.95
N LYS A 7 -4.39 5.20 -7.14
CA LYS A 7 -3.43 5.91 -7.99
C LYS A 7 -2.40 6.69 -7.17
N HIS A 8 -2.36 6.48 -5.86
CA HIS A 8 -1.48 7.24 -4.98
C HIS A 8 -0.01 6.82 -5.18
N PRO A 9 0.91 7.77 -5.43
CA PRO A 9 2.31 7.44 -5.75
C PRO A 9 3.00 6.69 -4.62
N LEU A 10 2.69 6.99 -3.35
CA LEU A 10 3.26 6.27 -2.21
C LEU A 10 2.75 4.83 -2.06
N VAL A 11 1.56 4.51 -2.61
CA VAL A 11 1.09 3.11 -2.67
C VAL A 11 1.90 2.34 -3.71
N ALA A 12 2.13 2.94 -4.88
CA ALA A 12 2.96 2.35 -5.93
C ALA A 12 4.42 2.12 -5.47
N ASP A 13 5.01 3.12 -4.80
CA ASP A 13 6.35 3.04 -4.21
C ASP A 13 6.44 1.91 -3.16
N SER A 14 5.48 1.83 -2.25
CA SER A 14 5.47 0.78 -1.24
C SER A 14 5.25 -0.61 -1.86
N LEU A 15 4.41 -0.72 -2.89
CA LEU A 15 4.19 -1.96 -3.64
C LEU A 15 5.45 -2.42 -4.38
N ARG A 16 6.32 -1.50 -4.82
CA ARG A 16 7.62 -1.86 -5.43
C ARG A 16 8.45 -2.68 -4.46
N GLY A 17 8.62 -2.21 -3.22
CA GLY A 17 9.35 -2.95 -2.19
C GLY A 17 8.65 -4.22 -1.75
N LEU A 18 7.32 -4.22 -1.60
CA LEU A 18 6.58 -5.45 -1.25
C LEU A 18 6.68 -6.56 -2.32
N ARG A 19 6.93 -6.20 -3.58
CA ARG A 19 7.12 -7.16 -4.68
C ARG A 19 8.56 -7.60 -4.86
N ASP A 20 9.51 -6.90 -4.26
CA ASP A 20 10.93 -7.26 -4.34
C ASP A 20 11.20 -8.44 -3.40
N SER A 21 11.64 -9.56 -3.97
CA SER A 21 11.95 -10.78 -3.23
C SER A 21 13.14 -10.63 -2.27
N THR A 22 13.94 -9.57 -2.45
CA THR A 22 15.12 -9.29 -1.62
C THR A 22 14.81 -8.40 -0.41
N THR A 23 13.59 -7.87 -0.30
CA THR A 23 13.21 -7.00 0.81
C THR A 23 13.25 -7.74 2.16
N PRO A 24 14.02 -7.26 3.14
CA PRO A 24 14.11 -7.89 4.45
C PRO A 24 12.73 -7.97 5.15
N PRO A 25 12.47 -9.01 5.96
CA PRO A 25 11.18 -9.19 6.61
C PRO A 25 10.72 -7.99 7.45
N GLU A 26 11.66 -7.27 8.07
CA GLU A 26 11.35 -6.06 8.84
C GLU A 26 10.82 -4.94 7.96
N GLU A 27 11.51 -4.63 6.88
CA GLU A 27 11.12 -3.62 5.92
C GLU A 27 9.78 -3.98 5.25
N PHE A 28 9.60 -5.25 4.88
CA PHE A 28 8.33 -5.74 4.33
C PHE A 28 7.14 -5.41 5.26
N ARG A 29 7.28 -5.65 6.57
CA ARG A 29 6.23 -5.32 7.54
C ARG A 29 5.97 -3.82 7.64
N VAL A 30 7.00 -2.98 7.50
CA VAL A 30 6.86 -1.52 7.48
C VAL A 30 6.10 -1.06 6.24
N LEU A 31 6.50 -1.55 5.06
CA LEU A 31 5.85 -1.23 3.79
C LEU A 31 4.39 -1.70 3.76
N ALA A 32 4.11 -2.90 4.29
CA ALA A 32 2.76 -3.44 4.37
C ALA A 32 1.85 -2.54 5.21
N ARG A 33 2.30 -2.12 6.41
CA ARG A 33 1.56 -1.16 7.25
C ARG A 33 1.31 0.15 6.52
N LYS A 34 2.33 0.69 5.83
CA LYS A 34 2.23 1.94 5.08
C LYS A 34 1.17 1.86 3.97
N VAL A 35 1.16 0.80 3.17
CA VAL A 35 0.13 0.59 2.13
C VAL A 35 -1.27 0.50 2.74
N ILE A 36 -1.44 -0.28 3.82
CA ILE A 36 -2.73 -0.44 4.48
C ILE A 36 -3.27 0.91 4.96
N THR A 37 -2.43 1.77 5.56
CA THR A 37 -2.85 3.11 6.01
C THR A 37 -3.35 3.98 4.85
N PHE A 38 -2.65 4.01 3.72
CA PHE A 38 -3.09 4.78 2.55
C PHE A 38 -4.38 4.23 1.94
N LEU A 39 -4.49 2.91 1.82
CA LEU A 39 -5.69 2.28 1.28
C LEU A 39 -6.90 2.50 2.19
N LEU A 40 -6.72 2.46 3.52
CA LEU A 40 -7.78 2.77 4.46
C LEU A 40 -8.24 4.23 4.30
N TYR A 41 -7.29 5.17 4.21
CA TYR A 41 -7.61 6.58 3.97
C TYR A 41 -8.43 6.79 2.70
N GLU A 42 -8.06 6.14 1.59
CA GLU A 42 -8.82 6.20 0.34
C GLU A 42 -10.19 5.52 0.44
N ALA A 43 -10.27 4.39 1.14
CA ALA A 43 -11.50 3.60 1.28
C ALA A 43 -12.54 4.26 2.19
N THR A 44 -12.13 5.20 3.04
CA THR A 44 -13.03 5.94 3.94
C THR A 44 -13.25 7.40 3.50
N ALA A 45 -12.85 7.76 2.27
CA ALA A 45 -12.92 9.14 1.80
C ALA A 45 -14.35 9.65 1.55
N ASP A 46 -15.33 8.74 1.48
CA ASP A 46 -16.74 9.00 1.23
C ASP A 46 -17.63 8.85 2.47
N LEU A 47 -17.04 8.59 3.65
CA LEU A 47 -17.72 8.73 4.95
C LEU A 47 -18.07 10.20 5.23
#